data_AF-A0A7Y4U5W1-F1
#
_entry.id   AF-A0A7Y4U5W1-F1
#
_cell.length_a   1.000
_cell.length_b   1.000
_cell.length_c   1.000
_cell.angle_alpha   90.00
_cell.angle_beta   90.00
_cell.angle_gamma   90.00
#
_symmetry.space_group_name_H-M   'P 1'
#
loop_
_entity.id
_entity.type
_entity.pdbx_description
1 polymer ?
#
loop_
_entity_poly.entity_id
_entity_poly.type
_entity_poly.pdbx_seq_one_letter_code
_entity_poly.pdbx_strand_id
1 'polypeptide(L)' 'MSERRIVHRVCPFCEATCGLAIEVTDNAIVSVRGDKDDPFSRGYICPKAHGVKELYHDPDRLRHPVRRT' A
#
# COMPACT_ATOMS: atom_id res chain seq x y z
N MET A 1 -20.14 6.87 -11.91
CA MET A 1 -19.15 5.93 -12.48
C MET A 1 -17.98 5.87 -11.51
N SER A 2 -17.58 4.67 -11.10
CA SER A 2 -16.55 4.47 -10.07
C SER A 2 -15.17 4.87 -10.60
N GLU A 3 -14.44 5.73 -9.88
CA GLU A 3 -13.11 6.22 -10.30
C GLU A 3 -12.05 5.19 -9.94
N ARG A 4 -11.41 4.61 -10.96
CA ARG A 4 -10.34 3.63 -10.82
C ARG A 4 -9.00 4.23 -11.22
N ARG A 5 -8.01 4.16 -10.33
CA ARG A 5 -6.67 4.70 -10.58
C ARG A 5 -5.57 3.84 -9.97
N ILE A 6 -4.38 3.93 -10.55
CA ILE A 6 -3.15 3.34 -9.98
C ILE A 6 -2.39 4.43 -9.21
N VAL A 7 -1.98 4.09 -7.99
CA VAL A 7 -1.16 4.94 -7.13
C VAL A 7 0.15 4.22 -6.84
N HIS A 8 1.27 4.88 -7.14
CA HIS A 8 2.60 4.35 -6.88
C HIS A 8 3.07 4.73 -5.47
N ARG A 9 3.59 3.75 -4.72
CA ARG A 9 4.09 3.93 -3.35
C ARG A 9 5.28 3.04 -3.06
N VAL A 10 6.07 3.41 -2.08
CA VAL A 10 7.13 2.56 -1.52
C VAL A 10 6.51 1.65 -0.46
N CYS A 11 6.88 0.36 -0.48
CA CYS A 11 6.48 -0.60 0.56
C CYS A 11 7.07 -0.20 1.93
N PRO A 12 6.24 -0.06 2.98
CA PRO A 12 6.71 0.45 4.27
C PRO A 12 7.23 -0.62 5.25
N PHE A 13 7.23 -1.90 4.86
CA PHE A 13 7.44 -3.01 5.81
C PHE A 13 8.90 -3.38 6.10
N CYS A 14 9.86 -2.88 5.32
CA CYS A 14 11.28 -3.05 5.58
C CYS A 14 12.09 -2.04 4.76
N GLU A 15 13.37 -1.99 5.06
CA GLU A 15 14.41 -1.18 4.43
C GLU A 15 14.68 -1.49 2.96
N ALA A 16 14.15 -2.59 2.42
CA ALA A 16 14.26 -2.92 1.00
C ALA A 16 13.50 -1.93 0.10
N THR A 17 12.49 -1.23 0.61
CA THR A 17 11.80 -0.13 -0.10
C THR A 17 11.26 -0.47 -1.50
N CYS A 18 10.74 -1.69 -1.71
CA CYS A 18 10.21 -2.10 -3.01
C CYS A 18 9.09 -1.16 -3.51
N GLY A 19 9.08 -0.85 -4.81
CA GLY A 19 8.01 -0.09 -5.45
C GLY A 19 6.71 -0.89 -5.60
N LEU A 20 5.57 -0.23 -5.33
CA LEU A 20 4.24 -0.80 -5.40
C LEU A 20 3.37 -0.02 -6.39
N ALA A 21 2.62 -0.75 -7.21
CA ALA A 21 1.50 -0.24 -7.99
C ALA A 21 0.19 -0.67 -7.30
N ILE A 22 -0.48 0.30 -6.67
CA ILE A 22 -1.69 0.08 -5.87
C ILE A 22 -2.91 0.52 -6.67
N GLU A 23 -3.83 -0.39 -6.90
CA GLU A 23 -5.09 -0.08 -7.57
C GLU A 23 -6.14 0.36 -6.55
N VAL A 24 -6.73 1.53 -6.79
CA VAL A 24 -7.72 2.16 -5.92
C VAL A 24 -9.01 2.39 -6.70
N THR A 25 -10.14 2.13 -6.06
CA THR A 25 -11.48 2.35 -6.59
C THR A 25 -12.36 2.92 -5.48
N ASP A 26 -12.99 4.08 -5.72
CA ASP A 26 -13.83 4.77 -4.71
C ASP A 26 -13.16 4.88 -3.33
N ASN A 27 -11.88 5.27 -3.30
CA ASN A 27 -11.01 5.36 -2.11
C ASN A 27 -10.72 4.04 -1.38
N ALA A 28 -11.07 2.89 -1.94
CA ALA A 28 -10.70 1.58 -1.41
C ALA A 28 -9.58 0.94 -2.25
N ILE A 29 -8.59 0.36 -1.57
CA ILE A 29 -7.56 -0.47 -2.21
C ILE A 29 -8.20 -1.76 -2.72
N VAL A 30 -8.12 -1.98 -4.03
CA VAL A 30 -8.63 -3.18 -4.72
C VAL A 30 -7.53 -4.23 -4.83
N SER A 31 -6.34 -3.84 -5.28
CA SER A 31 -5.21 -4.74 -5.46
C SER A 31 -3.85 -4.05 -5.17
N VAL A 32 -2.88 -4.85 -4.74
CA VAL A 32 -1.49 -4.41 -4.51
C VAL A 32 -0.57 -5.31 -5.33
N ARG A 33 0.21 -4.71 -6.23
CA ARG A 33 1.20 -5.38 -7.07
C ARG A 33 2.54 -4.65 -6.97
N GLY A 34 3.62 -5.33 -7.36
CA GLY A 34 4.91 -4.66 -7.53
C GLY A 34 4.86 -3.72 -8.72
N ASP A 35 5.49 -2.56 -8.58
CA ASP A 35 5.71 -1.63 -9.68
C ASP A 35 6.78 -2.20 -10.62
N LYS A 36 6.42 -2.44 -11.88
CA LYS A 36 7.32 -3.02 -12.89
C LYS A 36 8.44 -2.06 -13.28
N ASP A 37 8.21 -0.76 -13.14
CA ASP A 37 9.14 0.30 -13.54
C ASP A 37 10.04 0.73 -12.37
N ASP A 38 9.82 0.19 -11.17
CA ASP A 38 10.68 0.44 -10.02
C ASP A 38 12.11 -0.08 -10.27
N PRO A 39 13.14 0.78 -10.17
CA PRO A 39 14.50 0.44 -10.59
C PRO A 39 15.14 -0.66 -9.74
N PHE A 40 14.74 -0.77 -8.47
CA PHE A 40 15.27 -1.75 -7.55
C PHE A 40 14.53 -3.10 -7.67
N SER A 41 13.22 -3.08 -7.43
CA SER A 41 12.41 -4.28 -7.28
C SER A 41 11.88 -4.84 -8.59
N ARG A 42 11.76 -4.03 -9.66
CA ARG A 42 11.35 -4.47 -11.01
C ARG A 42 10.09 -5.35 -11.00
N GLY A 43 9.11 -5.00 -10.16
CA GLY A 43 7.85 -5.71 -9.99
C GLY A 43 7.89 -6.90 -9.01
N TYR A 44 9.05 -7.27 -8.48
CA TYR A 44 9.16 -8.33 -7.48
C TYR A 44 8.86 -7.79 -6.08
N ILE A 45 7.90 -8.43 -5.40
CA ILE A 45 7.53 -8.11 -4.02
C ILE A 45 7.41 -9.39 -3.21
N CYS A 46 7.71 -9.32 -1.91
CA CYS A 46 7.54 -10.44 -1.00
C CYS A 46 6.09 -10.49 -0.47
N PRO A 47 5.67 -11.60 0.19
CA PRO A 47 4.31 -11.73 0.71
C PRO A 47 3.86 -10.60 1.66
N LYS A 48 4.80 -9.93 2.34
CA LYS A 48 4.50 -8.79 3.23
C LYS A 48 3.77 -7.68 2.50
N ALA A 49 4.17 -7.36 1.27
CA ALA A 49 3.61 -6.23 0.52
C ALA A 49 2.11 -6.38 0.24
N HIS A 50 1.59 -7.61 0.18
CA HIS A 50 0.15 -7.83 0.04
C HIS A 50 -0.65 -7.32 1.26
N GLY A 51 -0.03 -7.34 2.45
CA GLY A 51 -0.62 -6.84 3.70
C GLY A 51 -0.85 -5.32 3.77
N VAL A 52 -0.41 -4.55 2.78
CA VAL A 52 -0.63 -3.08 2.74
C VAL A 52 -2.12 -2.74 2.73
N LYS A 53 -2.94 -3.57 2.07
CA LYS A 53 -4.40 -3.36 2.02
C LYS A 53 -5.01 -3.49 3.41
N GLU A 54 -4.68 -4.56 4.11
CA GLU A 54 -5.18 -4.87 5.44
C GLU A 54 -4.71 -3.81 6.45
N LEU A 55 -3.43 -3.42 6.40
CA LEU A 55 -2.90 -2.35 7.26
C LEU A 55 -3.63 -1.01 7.05
N TYR A 56 -3.93 -0.64 5.80
CA TYR A 56 -4.61 0.62 5.51
C TYR A 56 -6.05 0.63 6.01
N HIS A 57 -6.74 -0.51 5.91
CA HIS A 57 -8.14 -0.70 6.29
C HIS A 57 -8.34 -1.26 7.70
N ASP A 58 -7.27 -1.40 8.48
CA ASP A 58 -7.32 -1.93 9.84
C ASP A 58 -8.35 -1.12 10.70
N PRO A 59 -9.34 -1.80 11.31
CA PRO A 59 -10.35 -1.13 12.14
C PRO A 59 -9.77 -0.47 13.39
N ASP A 60 -8.62 -0.95 13.88
CA ASP A 60 -7.95 -0.47 15.09
C ASP A 60 -6.95 0.66 14.79
N ARG A 61 -6.78 1.04 13.51
CA ARG A 61 -5.88 2.12 13.09
C ARG A 61 -6.24 3.44 13.77
N LEU A 62 -5.26 4.06 14.42
CA LEU A 62 -5.38 5.43 14.93
C LEU A 62 -5.65 6.43 13.80
N ARG A 63 -6.75 7.18 13.92
CA ARG A 63 -7.17 8.21 12.94
C ARG A 63 -7.03 9.64 13.46
N HIS A 64 -6.79 9.79 14.76
CA HIS A 64 -6.64 11.08 15.44
C HIS A 64 -5.54 11.01 16.51
N PRO A 65 -4.90 12.14 16.86
CA PRO A 65 -3.92 12.18 17.94
C PRO A 65 -4.52 11.75 19.30
N VAL A 66 -3.71 11.11 20.14
CA VAL A 66 -4.08 10.68 21.49
C VAL A 66 -3.05 11.17 22.52
N ARG A 67 -3.48 11.42 23.76
CA ARG A 67 -2.62 11.84 24.87
C ARG A 67 -2.79 10.86 26.04
N ARG A 68 -1.68 10.33 26.55
CA ARG A 68 -1.68 9.50 27.76
C ARG A 68 -2.03 10.36 28.98
N THR A 69 -2.93 9.88 29.83
CA THR A 69 -3.25 10.45 31.14
C THR A 69 -2.30 9.96 32.22
#